data_AF-A0A258AFQ0-F1
#
_entry.id   AF-A0A258AFQ0-F1
#
_cell.length_a   1.000
_cell.length_b   1.000
_cell.length_c   1.000
_cell.angle_alpha   90.00
_cell.angle_beta   90.00
_cell.angle_gamma   90.00
#
_symmetry.space_group_name_H-M   'P 1'
#
loop_
_entity.id
_entity.type
_entity.pdbx_description
1 polymer ?
#
loop_
_entity_poly.entity_id
_entity_poly.type
_entity_poly.pdbx_seq_one_letter_code
_entity_poly.pdbx_strand_id
1 'polypeptide(L)'
;MKLLTLASSLLLAVALSAADAPKSVYDVPLKDIDGKDTTLKAYAGKVLLIVNVASECGYTPQYAGLQALHEKMSGKGLAVLGFPCNDFGGQEPGSEAEIKSFCSLNYKVTFPMFAKVAIKGDAKHPLYAALQSAAGGEVGVLIQE
;
A
#
# COMPACT_ATOMS: atom_id res chain seq x y z
N MET A 1 57.23 20.48 -33.86
CA MET A 1 57.52 20.31 -32.41
C MET A 1 56.39 20.98 -31.63
N LYS A 2 55.88 20.29 -30.60
CA LYS A 2 54.72 20.61 -29.73
C LYS A 2 53.35 20.10 -30.20
N LEU A 3 53.21 18.79 -29.98
CA LEU A 3 52.06 18.15 -29.33
C LEU A 3 51.29 19.11 -28.41
N LEU A 4 49.98 19.23 -28.62
CA LEU A 4 49.02 19.45 -27.52
C LEU A 4 47.95 18.36 -27.59
N THR A 5 48.06 17.44 -26.65
CA THR A 5 47.10 16.41 -26.28
C THR A 5 45.80 17.03 -25.76
N LEU A 6 44.69 16.83 -26.46
CA LEU A 6 43.35 17.00 -25.88
C LEU A 6 42.90 15.63 -25.32
N ALA A 7 43.12 15.42 -24.03
CA ALA A 7 42.41 14.39 -23.29
C ALA A 7 41.00 14.91 -23.02
N SER A 8 40.08 14.63 -23.94
CA SER A 8 38.66 14.93 -23.72
C SER A 8 38.12 13.90 -22.73
N SER A 9 37.79 14.41 -21.55
CA SER A 9 37.17 13.72 -20.42
C SER A 9 35.97 12.87 -20.86
N LEU A 10 36.07 11.58 -20.57
CA LEU A 10 34.98 10.62 -20.66
C LEU A 10 33.96 10.94 -19.57
N LEU A 11 32.88 11.66 -19.92
CA LEU A 11 31.69 11.76 -19.08
C LEU A 11 31.03 10.37 -19.08
N LEU A 12 31.24 9.62 -18.00
CA LEU A 12 30.46 8.42 -17.72
C LEU A 12 29.04 8.87 -17.37
N ALA A 13 28.15 8.88 -18.35
CA ALA A 13 26.72 9.01 -18.11
C ALA A 13 26.29 7.79 -17.29
N VAL A 14 26.12 7.97 -15.98
CA VAL A 14 25.42 7.01 -15.13
C VAL A 14 23.97 7.03 -15.61
N ALA A 15 23.61 6.06 -16.44
CA ALA A 15 22.22 5.79 -16.77
C ALA A 15 21.52 5.41 -15.46
N LEU A 16 20.71 6.34 -14.94
CA LEU A 16 19.77 6.06 -13.88
C LEU A 16 18.75 5.09 -14.48
N SER A 17 18.87 3.80 -14.15
CA SER A 17 17.92 2.79 -14.58
C SER A 17 16.53 3.22 -14.14
N ALA A 18 15.59 3.23 -15.08
CA ALA A 18 14.17 3.18 -14.74
C ALA A 18 14.00 1.96 -13.82
N ALA A 19 13.42 2.17 -12.64
CA ALA A 19 13.11 1.09 -11.74
C ALA A 19 12.24 0.09 -12.50
N ASP A 20 12.72 -1.14 -12.64
CA ASP A 20 11.94 -2.28 -13.10
C ASP A 20 10.60 -2.24 -12.36
N ALA A 21 9.49 -2.18 -13.09
CA ALA A 21 8.17 -2.30 -12.47
C ALA A 21 8.17 -3.59 -11.63
N PRO A 22 7.65 -3.57 -10.39
CA PRO A 22 7.76 -4.70 -9.49
C PRO A 22 7.15 -5.93 -10.16
N LYS A 23 7.97 -6.98 -10.34
CA LYS A 23 7.59 -8.24 -11.01
C LYS A 23 6.48 -8.98 -10.26
N SER A 24 6.24 -8.60 -9.00
CA SER A 24 5.22 -9.14 -8.12
C SER A 24 4.66 -8.06 -7.21
N VAL A 25 3.38 -8.18 -6.81
CA VAL A 25 2.77 -7.33 -5.77
C VAL A 25 3.53 -7.39 -4.44
N TYR A 26 4.29 -8.47 -4.22
CA TYR A 26 5.17 -8.60 -3.06
C TYR A 26 6.33 -7.61 -3.05
N ASP A 27 6.80 -7.17 -4.21
CA ASP A 27 7.95 -6.26 -4.35
C ASP A 27 7.57 -4.77 -4.31
N VAL A 28 6.27 -4.45 -4.33
CA VAL A 28 5.80 -3.06 -4.32
C VAL A 28 6.25 -2.38 -3.02
N PRO A 29 6.98 -1.25 -3.10
CA PRO A 29 7.33 -0.46 -1.93
C PRO A 29 6.07 0.04 -1.22
N LEU A 30 6.07 -0.08 0.11
CA LEU A 30 5.00 0.37 0.99
C LEU A 30 5.59 1.11 2.19
N LYS A 31 4.73 1.85 2.89
CA LYS A 31 4.99 2.32 4.24
C LYS A 31 3.94 1.74 5.18
N ASP A 32 4.37 1.28 6.36
CA ASP A 32 3.40 0.98 7.42
C ASP A 32 2.76 2.27 7.96
N ILE A 33 1.77 2.15 8.84
CA ILE A 33 1.07 3.29 9.43
C ILE A 33 1.98 4.20 10.27
N ASP A 34 3.16 3.73 10.66
CA ASP A 34 4.17 4.51 11.38
C ASP A 34 5.21 5.14 10.43
N GLY A 35 5.01 5.01 9.12
CA GLY A 35 5.85 5.60 8.08
C GLY A 35 7.11 4.81 7.72
N LYS A 36 7.31 3.63 8.33
CA LYS A 36 8.47 2.78 8.09
C LYS A 36 8.35 2.04 6.77
N ASP A 37 9.44 2.01 6.02
CA ASP A 37 9.51 1.30 4.73
C ASP A 37 9.31 -0.21 4.91
N THR A 38 8.46 -0.77 4.07
CA THR A 38 8.10 -2.19 4.07
C THR A 38 7.66 -2.64 2.68
N THR A 39 7.29 -3.92 2.56
CA THR A 39 6.69 -4.52 1.36
C THR A 39 5.73 -5.63 1.79
N LEU A 40 4.93 -6.16 0.86
CA LEU A 40 4.09 -7.33 1.18
C LEU A 40 4.90 -8.62 1.39
N LYS A 41 6.23 -8.65 1.13
CA LYS A 41 7.09 -9.83 1.37
C LYS A 41 6.99 -10.37 2.79
N ALA A 42 6.74 -9.51 3.76
CA ALA A 42 6.53 -9.90 5.16
C ALA A 42 5.37 -10.89 5.35
N TYR A 43 4.47 -11.00 4.37
CA TYR A 43 3.30 -11.86 4.38
C TYR A 43 3.36 -12.97 3.32
N ALA A 44 4.54 -13.26 2.75
CA ALA A 44 4.71 -14.34 1.78
C ALA A 44 4.24 -15.69 2.35
N GLY A 45 3.57 -16.49 1.51
CA GLY A 45 2.98 -17.78 1.92
C GLY A 45 1.66 -17.67 2.69
N LYS A 46 1.15 -16.45 2.94
CA LYS A 46 -0.19 -16.22 3.49
C LYS A 46 -1.20 -15.87 2.40
N VAL A 47 -2.46 -16.21 2.64
CA VAL A 47 -3.59 -15.60 1.93
C VAL A 47 -3.74 -14.17 2.44
N LEU A 48 -3.80 -13.19 1.54
CA LEU A 48 -3.90 -11.78 1.88
C LEU A 48 -5.33 -11.28 1.66
N LEU A 49 -5.94 -10.71 2.70
CA LEU A 49 -7.14 -9.90 2.59
C LEU A 49 -6.72 -8.43 2.69
N ILE A 50 -6.59 -7.79 1.53
CA ILE A 50 -6.23 -6.37 1.39
C ILE A 50 -7.53 -5.57 1.35
N VAL A 51 -7.67 -4.59 2.25
CA VAL A 51 -8.90 -3.82 2.40
C VAL A 51 -8.56 -2.33 2.40
N ASN A 52 -9.17 -1.58 1.47
CA ASN A 52 -9.18 -0.12 1.57
C ASN A 52 -10.18 0.30 2.65
N VAL A 53 -9.75 1.18 3.54
CA VAL A 53 -10.52 1.57 4.72
C VAL A 53 -10.60 3.10 4.85
N ALA A 54 -11.60 3.55 5.61
CA ALA A 54 -11.88 4.95 5.89
C ALA A 54 -12.45 5.08 7.32
N SER A 55 -12.16 6.16 8.04
CA SER A 55 -12.68 6.42 9.39
C SER A 55 -14.09 7.01 9.37
N GLU A 56 -14.44 7.77 8.34
CA GLU A 56 -15.72 8.49 8.22
C GLU A 56 -16.66 7.89 7.15
N CYS A 57 -16.57 6.56 6.96
CA CYS A 57 -17.39 5.82 6.02
C CYS A 57 -18.63 5.20 6.68
N GLY A 58 -19.72 5.07 5.94
CA GLY A 58 -20.91 4.32 6.41
C GLY A 58 -20.59 2.86 6.76
N TYR A 59 -19.51 2.32 6.20
CA TYR A 59 -19.04 0.96 6.47
C TYR A 59 -17.89 0.89 7.47
N THR A 60 -17.45 2.01 8.09
CA THR A 60 -16.44 1.99 9.15
C THR A 60 -16.72 0.93 10.24
N PRO A 61 -17.97 0.63 10.66
CA PRO A 61 -18.24 -0.47 11.60
C PRO A 61 -17.68 -1.85 11.19
N GLN A 62 -17.35 -2.08 9.92
CA GLN A 62 -16.73 -3.31 9.43
C GLN A 62 -15.35 -3.61 10.04
N TYR A 63 -14.65 -2.61 10.59
CA TYR A 63 -13.41 -2.81 11.33
C TYR A 63 -13.56 -3.89 12.43
N ALA A 64 -14.72 -3.96 13.09
CA ALA A 64 -14.99 -4.98 14.10
C ALA A 64 -15.02 -6.40 13.50
N GLY A 65 -15.63 -6.56 12.32
CA GLY A 65 -15.66 -7.84 11.60
C GLY A 65 -14.28 -8.25 11.09
N LEU A 66 -13.52 -7.29 10.54
CA LEU A 66 -12.14 -7.49 10.09
C LEU A 66 -11.22 -7.88 11.25
N GLN A 67 -11.37 -7.23 12.41
CA GLN A 67 -10.62 -7.55 13.61
C GLN A 67 -10.94 -8.97 14.11
N ALA A 68 -12.22 -9.34 14.20
CA ALA A 68 -12.62 -10.69 14.59
C ALA A 68 -12.10 -11.76 13.61
N LEU A 69 -12.11 -11.46 12.31
CA LEU A 69 -11.54 -12.34 11.29
C LEU A 69 -10.02 -12.49 11.47
N HIS A 70 -9.32 -11.39 11.72
CA HIS A 70 -7.88 -11.39 11.97
C HIS A 70 -7.52 -12.24 13.19
N GLU A 71 -8.21 -12.06 14.32
CA GLU A 71 -8.00 -12.86 15.53
C GLU A 71 -8.21 -14.35 15.27
N LYS A 72 -9.25 -14.72 14.51
CA LYS A 72 -9.59 -16.11 14.23
C LYS A 72 -8.63 -16.80 13.25
N MET A 73 -8.10 -16.06 12.28
CA MET A 73 -7.45 -16.65 11.08
C MET A 73 -5.97 -16.29 10.92
N SER A 74 -5.43 -15.34 11.68
CA SER A 74 -4.01 -14.92 11.60
C SER A 74 -3.02 -16.07 11.84
N GLY A 75 -3.32 -16.95 12.79
CA GLY A 75 -2.57 -18.19 13.06
C GLY A 75 -2.82 -19.33 12.06
N LYS A 76 -3.75 -19.16 11.12
CA LYS A 76 -4.16 -20.17 10.12
C LYS A 76 -3.78 -19.80 8.68
N GLY A 77 -2.91 -18.80 8.51
CA GLY A 77 -2.37 -18.42 7.21
C GLY A 77 -3.14 -17.31 6.49
N LEU A 78 -4.12 -16.65 7.11
CA LEU A 78 -4.73 -15.41 6.58
C LEU A 78 -4.02 -14.18 7.17
N ALA A 79 -3.80 -13.13 6.37
CA ALA A 79 -3.40 -11.81 6.85
C ALA A 79 -4.41 -10.76 6.37
N VAL A 80 -5.06 -10.07 7.30
CA VAL A 80 -5.87 -8.88 7.03
C VAL A 80 -4.95 -7.67 7.01
N LEU A 81 -5.02 -6.83 5.97
CA LEU A 81 -4.12 -5.70 5.75
C LEU A 81 -4.96 -4.45 5.42
N GLY A 82 -4.93 -3.45 6.30
CA GLY A 82 -5.72 -2.22 6.15
C GLY A 82 -4.95 -1.09 5.47
N PHE A 83 -5.51 -0.54 4.40
CA PHE A 83 -4.94 0.56 3.62
C PHE A 83 -5.90 1.76 3.66
N PRO A 84 -5.64 2.76 4.50
CA PRO A 84 -6.43 3.99 4.51
C PRO A 84 -6.46 4.66 3.14
N CYS A 85 -7.60 5.21 2.72
CA CYS A 85 -7.75 5.86 1.42
C CYS A 85 -8.77 7.00 1.49
N ASN A 86 -8.41 8.16 0.93
CA ASN A 86 -9.28 9.35 0.92
C ASN A 86 -10.01 9.59 -0.42
N ASP A 87 -9.83 8.72 -1.41
CA ASP A 87 -10.33 8.94 -2.78
C ASP A 87 -11.85 8.73 -2.91
N PHE A 88 -12.49 8.18 -1.88
CA PHE A 88 -13.92 7.85 -1.86
C PHE A 88 -14.64 8.82 -0.91
N GLY A 89 -15.20 9.89 -1.49
CA GLY A 89 -15.98 10.88 -0.73
C GLY A 89 -15.19 11.67 0.32
N GLY A 90 -13.85 11.60 0.33
CA GLY A 90 -13.04 12.31 1.33
C GLY A 90 -13.17 11.79 2.76
N GLN A 91 -13.51 10.50 2.93
CA GLN A 91 -13.88 9.90 4.21
C GLN A 91 -12.69 9.43 5.09
N GLU A 92 -11.46 9.74 4.69
CA GLU A 92 -10.24 9.47 5.47
C GLU A 92 -9.32 10.71 5.47
N PRO A 93 -9.80 11.86 5.98
CA PRO A 93 -9.09 13.13 5.90
C PRO A 93 -7.86 13.18 6.82
N GLY A 94 -7.86 12.40 7.89
CA GLY A 94 -6.81 12.39 8.90
C GLY A 94 -5.43 11.97 8.40
N SER A 95 -4.42 12.31 9.22
CA SER A 95 -3.05 11.79 9.14
C SER A 95 -2.97 10.34 9.59
N GLU A 96 -1.87 9.66 9.25
CA GLU A 96 -1.62 8.27 9.65
C GLU A 96 -1.70 8.08 11.17
N ALA A 97 -1.22 9.05 11.95
CA ALA A 97 -1.29 9.02 13.41
C ALA A 97 -2.73 9.12 13.94
N GLU A 98 -3.55 10.00 13.35
CA GLU A 98 -4.97 10.14 13.69
C GLU A 98 -5.75 8.87 13.32
N ILE A 99 -5.50 8.31 12.13
CA ILE A 99 -6.12 7.08 11.65
C ILE A 99 -5.74 5.90 12.56
N LYS A 100 -4.46 5.76 12.91
CA LYS A 100 -3.98 4.72 13.84
C LYS A 100 -4.68 4.82 15.19
N SER A 101 -4.77 6.04 15.72
CA SER A 101 -5.46 6.33 16.99
C SER A 101 -6.93 5.97 16.90
N PHE A 102 -7.62 6.39 15.85
CA PHE A 102 -9.03 6.08 15.58
C PHE A 102 -9.28 4.57 15.57
N CYS A 103 -8.51 3.82 14.77
CA CYS A 103 -8.67 2.37 14.64
C CYS A 103 -8.41 1.65 15.99
N SER A 104 -7.42 2.11 16.74
CA SER A 104 -7.04 1.52 18.03
C SER A 104 -8.09 1.80 19.11
N LEU A 105 -8.52 3.06 19.24
CA LEU A 105 -9.43 3.48 20.31
C LEU A 105 -10.86 2.97 20.09
N ASN A 106 -11.35 2.99 18.85
CA ASN A 106 -12.76 2.67 18.58
C ASN A 106 -12.99 1.18 18.28
N TYR A 107 -12.00 0.51 17.67
CA TYR A 107 -12.18 -0.86 17.17
C TYR A 107 -11.14 -1.86 17.69
N LYS A 108 -10.14 -1.39 18.46
CA LYS A 108 -9.04 -2.22 18.98
C LYS A 108 -8.33 -3.00 17.87
N VAL A 109 -8.18 -2.36 16.70
CA VAL A 109 -7.53 -2.98 15.54
C VAL A 109 -6.11 -3.40 15.90
N THR A 110 -5.79 -4.67 15.66
CA THR A 110 -4.44 -5.23 15.81
C THR A 110 -3.86 -5.78 14.52
N PHE A 111 -4.66 -5.87 13.46
CA PHE A 111 -4.14 -6.22 12.14
C PHE A 111 -3.25 -5.10 11.56
N PRO A 112 -2.28 -5.43 10.69
CA PRO A 112 -1.38 -4.42 10.10
C PRO A 112 -2.13 -3.32 9.34
N MET A 113 -1.79 -2.08 9.68
CA MET A 113 -2.23 -0.87 8.99
C MET A 113 -1.06 -0.26 8.23
N PHE A 114 -1.34 0.30 7.06
CA PHE A 114 -0.37 0.95 6.18
C PHE A 114 -0.61 2.45 6.09
N ALA A 115 0.37 3.18 5.55
CA ALA A 115 0.18 4.59 5.21
C ALA A 115 -0.97 4.76 4.18
N LYS A 116 -1.52 5.97 4.12
CA LYS A 116 -2.61 6.29 3.21
C LYS A 116 -2.17 6.12 1.75
N VAL A 117 -3.03 5.55 0.92
CA VAL A 117 -2.73 5.29 -0.50
C VAL A 117 -3.83 5.82 -1.41
N ALA A 118 -3.44 6.30 -2.59
CA ALA A 118 -4.37 6.61 -3.67
C ALA A 118 -4.76 5.32 -4.42
N ILE A 119 -6.04 5.16 -4.71
CA ILE A 119 -6.66 4.02 -5.40
C ILE A 119 -7.31 4.47 -6.72
N LYS A 120 -7.72 5.73 -6.84
CA LYS A 120 -8.24 6.37 -8.07
C LYS A 120 -7.20 7.33 -8.67
N GLY A 121 -7.46 7.74 -9.92
CA GLY A 121 -6.68 8.77 -10.62
C GLY A 121 -5.28 8.34 -11.09
N ASP A 122 -4.53 9.28 -11.63
CA ASP A 122 -3.19 9.07 -12.22
C ASP A 122 -2.11 8.82 -11.16
N ALA A 123 -2.34 9.29 -9.94
CA ALA A 123 -1.46 9.09 -8.79
C ALA A 123 -1.71 7.76 -8.06
N LYS A 124 -2.51 6.85 -8.65
CA LYS A 124 -2.86 5.55 -8.07
C LYS A 124 -1.62 4.77 -7.65
N HIS A 125 -1.68 4.24 -6.43
CA HIS A 125 -0.59 3.48 -5.85
C HIS A 125 -0.30 2.21 -6.68
N PRO A 126 0.98 1.86 -6.97
CA PRO A 126 1.32 0.71 -7.82
C PRO A 126 0.71 -0.61 -7.37
N LEU A 127 0.57 -0.82 -6.04
CA LEU A 127 -0.12 -2.00 -5.50
C LEU A 127 -1.55 -2.11 -6.03
N TYR A 128 -2.35 -1.04 -5.93
CA TYR A 128 -3.75 -1.04 -6.36
C TYR A 128 -3.88 -1.08 -7.88
N ALA A 129 -2.96 -0.47 -8.62
CA ALA A 129 -2.89 -0.62 -10.07
C ALA A 129 -2.71 -2.10 -10.49
N ALA A 130 -1.76 -2.79 -9.84
CA ALA A 130 -1.51 -4.21 -10.09
C ALA A 130 -2.71 -5.10 -9.69
N LEU A 131 -3.31 -4.86 -8.50
CA LEU A 131 -4.46 -5.63 -8.03
C LEU A 131 -5.68 -5.48 -8.94
N GLN A 132 -6.01 -4.25 -9.37
CA GLN A 132 -7.10 -3.98 -10.29
C GLN A 132 -6.86 -4.61 -11.67
N SER A 133 -5.62 -4.53 -12.18
CA SER A 133 -5.26 -5.17 -13.44
C SER A 133 -5.36 -6.69 -13.38
N ALA A 134 -4.92 -7.30 -12.28
CA ALA A 134 -4.84 -8.76 -12.14
C ALA A 134 -6.21 -9.44 -12.16
N ALA A 135 -7.26 -8.75 -11.74
CA ALA A 135 -8.56 -9.36 -11.60
C ALA A 135 -9.65 -8.68 -12.46
N GLY A 136 -9.22 -8.20 -13.63
CA GLY A 136 -10.10 -7.96 -14.78
C GLY A 136 -10.70 -6.57 -14.85
N GLY A 137 -10.14 -5.58 -14.14
CA GLY A 137 -10.64 -4.20 -14.11
C GLY A 137 -11.79 -3.98 -13.12
N GLU A 138 -12.54 -5.03 -12.79
CA GLU A 138 -13.59 -5.07 -11.76
C GLU A 138 -13.41 -6.30 -10.87
N VAL A 139 -12.35 -6.33 -10.08
CA VAL A 139 -12.25 -7.34 -9.04
C VAL A 139 -13.20 -7.00 -7.90
N GLY A 140 -13.70 -8.03 -7.21
CA GLY A 140 -14.47 -7.99 -5.96
C GLY A 140 -13.75 -7.31 -4.79
N VAL A 141 -13.07 -6.20 -5.06
CA VAL A 141 -13.07 -5.02 -4.23
C VAL A 141 -14.54 -4.70 -3.98
N LEU A 142 -15.00 -4.92 -2.75
CA LEU A 142 -16.06 -4.08 -2.23
C LEU A 142 -15.45 -2.67 -2.21
N ILE A 143 -15.43 -2.00 -3.36
CA ILE A 143 -15.33 -0.55 -3.42
C ILE A 143 -16.64 -0.12 -2.79
N GLN A 144 -16.63 0.00 -1.46
CA GLN A 144 -17.69 0.65 -0.74
C GLN A 144 -17.55 2.12 -1.10
N GLU A 145 -18.28 2.55 -2.13
CA GLU A 145 -18.60 3.97 -2.30
C GLU A 145 -19.42 4.48 -1.11
#